data_AF-A0A7W6HH79-F1
#
_entry.id   AF-A0A7W6HH79-F1
#
_cell.length_a   1.000
_cell.length_b   1.000
_cell.length_c   1.000
_cell.angle_alpha   90.00
_cell.angle_beta   90.00
_cell.angle_gamma   90.00
#
_symmetry.space_group_name_H-M   'P 1'
#
loop_
_entity.id
_entity.type
_entity.pdbx_description
1 polymer ?
#
loop_
_entity_poly.entity_id
_entity_poly.type
_entity_poly.pdbx_seq_one_letter_code
_entity_poly.pdbx_strand_id
1 'polypeptide(L)'
;MAGCSTRHDGAGNSDAAAERVLKWVLGGAGILGAAGFLAAAEIALATGPGFLLALAVILISAGAGAILGFFIGFAVNWFDRLFVQNPAEITMAGCVLCAGKNTGYPPFHDNDWTFNLGGSSLAVLGPAGAGLTVDIVRTRGAPGGGPAFTVIDPASGQPAFHCEIGSRIGDYAAVGGAAGSVAGAIAGAAIGAAICVAAGLATFGIGALVCLIIVAAMIAVGAFAGGAVGNSIGAGIGWIADEVQDLDERGEAISAGCIMNFTGRWITDSSHQHNEIHDIASAQLIECNDCVTATGSSSSGLIAAVGIGRHPTGRDP
;
A
#
# COMPACT_ATOMS: atom_id res chain seq x y z
N MET A 1 4.70 8.15 16.75
CA MET A 1 3.70 9.10 16.21
C MET A 1 2.90 8.34 15.17
N ALA A 2 1.63 8.68 14.92
CA ALA A 2 0.89 8.04 13.83
C ALA A 2 1.21 8.79 12.52
N GLY A 3 1.23 8.08 11.39
CA GLY A 3 1.34 8.71 10.08
C GLY A 3 0.17 9.65 9.79
N CYS A 4 0.34 10.52 8.81
CA CYS A 4 -0.66 11.46 8.33
C CYS A 4 -1.61 10.77 7.37
N SER A 5 -2.89 10.67 7.74
CA SER A 5 -3.91 10.18 6.81
C SER A 5 -4.50 11.31 5.97
N THR A 6 -5.11 10.94 4.85
CA THR A 6 -5.91 11.84 4.03
C THR A 6 -7.31 11.27 3.84
N ARG A 7 -8.27 12.13 3.47
CA ARG A 7 -9.63 11.72 3.09
C ARG A 7 -10.02 12.40 1.78
N HIS A 8 -10.76 11.71 0.92
CA HIS A 8 -11.28 12.36 -0.29
C HIS A 8 -12.25 13.50 -0.01
N ASP A 9 -12.07 14.58 -0.75
CA ASP A 9 -13.02 15.68 -0.86
C ASP A 9 -13.97 15.40 -2.05
N GLY A 10 -14.92 14.51 -1.83
CA GLY A 10 -15.93 14.12 -2.83
C GLY A 10 -15.82 12.68 -3.31
N ALA A 11 -15.73 12.49 -4.63
CA ALA A 11 -16.05 11.23 -5.32
C ALA A 11 -14.97 10.11 -5.29
N GLY A 12 -13.84 10.33 -4.60
CA GLY A 12 -12.78 9.32 -4.52
C GLY A 12 -13.14 8.15 -3.61
N ASN A 13 -12.54 6.99 -3.88
CA ASN A 13 -12.75 5.75 -3.14
C ASN A 13 -11.52 5.42 -2.27
N SER A 14 -11.65 5.63 -0.96
CA SER A 14 -10.61 5.28 0.02
C SER A 14 -10.40 3.77 0.15
N ASP A 15 -11.29 2.95 -0.39
CA ASP A 15 -11.21 1.48 -0.37
C ASP A 15 -10.78 0.89 -1.74
N ALA A 16 -10.23 1.70 -2.66
CA ALA A 16 -9.84 1.22 -3.98
C ALA A 16 -8.82 0.07 -3.92
N ALA A 17 -7.91 0.08 -2.93
CA ALA A 17 -7.04 -1.04 -2.62
C ALA A 17 -7.81 -2.34 -2.35
N ALA A 18 -8.88 -2.28 -1.53
CA ALA A 18 -9.68 -3.44 -1.17
C ALA A 18 -10.42 -4.02 -2.37
N GLU A 19 -10.95 -3.17 -3.27
CA GLU A 19 -11.59 -3.62 -4.50
C GLU A 19 -10.61 -4.33 -5.45
N ARG A 20 -9.37 -3.84 -5.54
CA ARG A 20 -8.32 -4.47 -6.34
C ARG A 20 -7.97 -5.86 -5.79
N VAL A 21 -7.76 -5.97 -4.47
CA VAL A 21 -7.48 -7.23 -3.79
C VAL A 21 -8.66 -8.20 -3.91
N LEU A 22 -9.90 -7.72 -3.80
CA LEU A 22 -11.10 -8.56 -3.91
C LEU A 22 -11.20 -9.27 -5.27
N LYS A 23 -10.76 -8.64 -6.36
CA LYS A 23 -10.71 -9.31 -7.68
C LYS A 23 -9.78 -10.52 -7.69
N TRP A 24 -8.65 -10.45 -6.98
CA TRP A 24 -7.75 -11.58 -6.82
C TRP A 24 -8.31 -12.67 -5.91
N VAL A 25 -9.00 -12.28 -4.84
CA VAL A 25 -9.72 -13.22 -3.96
C VAL A 25 -10.77 -13.99 -4.75
N LEU A 26 -11.61 -13.30 -5.52
CA LEU A 26 -12.65 -13.93 -6.35
C LEU A 26 -12.05 -14.78 -7.48
N GLY A 27 -10.99 -14.29 -8.15
CA GLY A 27 -10.27 -15.03 -9.19
C GLY A 27 -9.63 -16.31 -8.65
N GLY A 28 -8.95 -16.23 -7.50
CA GLY A 28 -8.35 -17.38 -6.83
C GLY A 28 -9.41 -18.39 -6.39
N ALA A 29 -10.52 -17.92 -5.80
CA ALA A 29 -11.65 -18.76 -5.43
C ALA A 29 -12.28 -19.46 -6.64
N GLY A 30 -12.42 -18.77 -7.76
CA GLY A 30 -12.95 -19.34 -9.01
C GLY A 30 -12.03 -20.41 -9.59
N ILE A 31 -10.72 -20.14 -9.68
CA ILE A 31 -9.75 -21.09 -10.25
C ILE A 31 -9.67 -22.37 -9.40
N LEU A 32 -9.44 -22.25 -8.08
CA LEU A 32 -9.34 -23.43 -7.23
C LEU A 32 -10.70 -24.07 -6.95
N GLY A 33 -11.80 -23.32 -6.96
CA GLY A 33 -13.15 -23.86 -6.93
C GLY A 33 -13.45 -24.74 -8.16
N ALA A 34 -13.04 -24.32 -9.35
CA ALA A 34 -13.16 -25.11 -10.58
C ALA A 34 -12.26 -26.35 -10.55
N ALA A 35 -11.02 -26.24 -10.05
CA ALA A 35 -10.14 -27.40 -9.86
C ALA A 35 -10.74 -28.40 -8.85
N GLY A 36 -11.29 -27.89 -7.74
CA GLY A 36 -12.02 -28.68 -6.76
C GLY A 36 -13.26 -29.35 -7.35
N PHE A 37 -13.98 -28.67 -8.25
CA PHE A 37 -15.12 -29.24 -8.99
C PHE A 37 -14.69 -30.38 -9.91
N LEU A 38 -13.60 -30.22 -10.66
CA LEU A 38 -13.06 -31.29 -11.52
C LEU A 38 -12.65 -32.51 -10.69
N ALA A 39 -11.96 -32.30 -9.56
CA ALA A 39 -11.61 -33.38 -8.63
C ALA A 39 -12.86 -34.02 -7.97
N ALA A 40 -13.88 -33.22 -7.68
CA ALA A 40 -15.13 -33.67 -7.09
C ALA A 40 -16.04 -34.42 -8.09
N ALA A 41 -15.94 -34.14 -9.39
CA ALA A 41 -16.69 -34.83 -10.44
C ALA A 41 -16.31 -36.32 -10.50
N GLU A 42 -15.03 -36.64 -10.26
CA GLU A 42 -14.56 -38.03 -10.14
C GLU A 42 -15.13 -38.74 -8.90
N ILE A 43 -15.36 -38.00 -7.82
CA ILE A 43 -15.91 -38.50 -6.55
C ILE A 43 -17.43 -38.75 -6.64
N ALA A 44 -18.16 -37.85 -7.31
CA ALA A 44 -19.61 -37.94 -7.48
C ALA A 44 -20.04 -39.15 -8.35
N LEU A 45 -19.18 -39.61 -9.25
CA LEU A 45 -19.39 -40.83 -10.04
C LEU A 45 -19.22 -42.13 -9.24
N ALA A 46 -18.64 -42.07 -8.03
CA ALA A 46 -18.23 -43.25 -7.27
C ALA A 46 -19.17 -43.64 -6.11
N THR A 47 -19.99 -42.72 -5.54
CA THR A 47 -20.79 -43.02 -4.33
C THR A 47 -22.11 -42.25 -4.20
N GLY A 48 -23.15 -42.88 -3.65
CA GLY A 48 -24.50 -42.30 -3.45
C GLY A 48 -24.58 -41.03 -2.57
N PRO A 49 -23.91 -40.94 -1.41
CA PRO A 49 -23.81 -39.69 -0.64
C PRO A 49 -22.73 -38.71 -1.17
N GLY A 50 -22.15 -38.98 -2.34
CA GLY A 50 -21.00 -38.25 -2.90
C GLY A 50 -21.26 -36.76 -3.17
N PHE A 51 -22.51 -36.32 -3.25
CA PHE A 51 -22.87 -34.93 -3.51
C PHE A 51 -22.42 -33.95 -2.42
N LEU A 52 -22.68 -34.26 -1.14
CA LEU A 52 -22.31 -33.36 -0.03
C LEU A 52 -20.78 -33.25 0.12
N LEU A 53 -20.08 -34.35 -0.16
CA LEU A 53 -18.63 -34.41 -0.16
C LEU A 53 -18.04 -33.63 -1.34
N ALA A 54 -18.58 -33.83 -2.55
CA ALA A 54 -18.20 -33.08 -3.73
C ALA A 54 -18.35 -31.57 -3.49
N LEU A 55 -19.47 -31.17 -2.88
CA LEU A 55 -19.72 -29.79 -2.49
C LEU A 55 -18.69 -29.28 -1.46
N ALA A 56 -18.34 -30.07 -0.45
CA ALA A 56 -17.31 -29.69 0.53
C ALA A 56 -15.93 -29.50 -0.12
N VAL A 57 -15.52 -30.40 -1.02
CA VAL A 57 -14.26 -30.28 -1.77
C VAL A 57 -14.22 -29.00 -2.60
N ILE A 58 -15.32 -28.67 -3.29
CA ILE A 58 -15.45 -27.44 -4.08
C ILE A 58 -15.32 -26.20 -3.18
N LEU A 59 -16.10 -26.14 -2.10
CA LEU A 59 -16.14 -24.97 -1.21
C LEU A 59 -14.80 -24.72 -0.53
N ILE A 60 -14.13 -25.77 -0.07
CA ILE A 60 -12.85 -25.60 0.61
C ILE A 60 -11.73 -25.28 -0.39
N SER A 61 -11.76 -25.86 -1.60
CA SER A 61 -10.81 -25.49 -2.66
C SER A 61 -10.99 -24.02 -3.05
N ALA A 62 -12.25 -23.55 -3.17
CA ALA A 62 -12.54 -22.14 -3.38
C ALA A 62 -12.05 -21.27 -2.21
N GLY A 63 -12.22 -21.71 -0.95
CA GLY A 63 -11.70 -21.00 0.22
C GLY A 63 -10.17 -20.90 0.25
N ALA A 64 -9.45 -21.99 -0.04
CA ALA A 64 -8.00 -21.96 -0.19
C ALA A 64 -7.55 -21.04 -1.33
N GLY A 65 -8.30 -21.04 -2.44
CA GLY A 65 -8.08 -20.13 -3.57
C GLY A 65 -8.29 -18.67 -3.20
N ALA A 66 -9.30 -18.38 -2.40
CA ALA A 66 -9.58 -17.05 -1.87
C ALA A 66 -8.42 -16.53 -1.01
N ILE A 67 -7.85 -17.39 -0.14
CA ILE A 67 -6.72 -17.05 0.74
C ILE A 67 -5.45 -16.79 -0.08
N LEU A 68 -5.12 -17.66 -1.03
CA LEU A 68 -3.97 -17.45 -1.89
C LEU A 68 -4.14 -16.20 -2.77
N GLY A 69 -5.36 -16.01 -3.29
CA GLY A 69 -5.76 -14.83 -4.03
C GLY A 69 -5.62 -13.54 -3.21
N PHE A 70 -5.94 -13.57 -1.91
CA PHE A 70 -5.73 -12.44 -1.01
C PHE A 70 -4.24 -12.06 -0.92
N PHE A 71 -3.35 -13.00 -0.63
CA PHE A 71 -1.92 -12.69 -0.48
C PHE A 71 -1.27 -12.25 -1.80
N ILE A 72 -1.59 -12.92 -2.91
CA ILE A 72 -1.11 -12.52 -4.24
C ILE A 72 -1.67 -11.15 -4.61
N GLY A 73 -2.98 -10.94 -4.41
CA GLY A 73 -3.63 -9.68 -4.74
C GLY A 73 -3.11 -8.51 -3.91
N PHE A 74 -2.83 -8.75 -2.63
CA PHE A 74 -2.17 -7.77 -1.77
C PHE A 74 -0.77 -7.43 -2.30
N ALA A 75 0.05 -8.44 -2.60
CA ALA A 75 1.39 -8.23 -3.13
C ALA A 75 1.36 -7.50 -4.48
N VAL A 76 0.50 -7.91 -5.41
CA VAL A 76 0.32 -7.23 -6.70
C VAL A 76 -0.10 -5.78 -6.49
N ASN A 77 -1.15 -5.55 -5.68
CA ASN A 77 -1.61 -4.20 -5.34
C ASN A 77 -0.47 -3.33 -4.80
N TRP A 78 0.42 -3.89 -3.99
CA TRP A 78 1.57 -3.18 -3.46
C TRP A 78 2.53 -2.71 -4.56
N PHE A 79 2.91 -3.60 -5.48
CA PHE A 79 3.90 -3.30 -6.52
C PHE A 79 3.36 -2.53 -7.72
N ASP A 80 2.04 -2.53 -7.94
CA ASP A 80 1.40 -1.96 -9.13
C ASP A 80 0.51 -0.76 -8.84
N ARG A 81 0.52 -0.22 -7.60
CA ARG A 81 -0.36 0.90 -7.23
C ARG A 81 0.15 2.27 -7.65
N LEU A 82 1.47 2.45 -7.75
CA LEU A 82 2.10 3.75 -7.94
C LEU A 82 2.42 4.03 -9.41
N PHE A 83 1.89 5.13 -9.94
CA PHE A 83 2.06 5.50 -11.34
C PHE A 83 2.73 6.86 -11.49
N VAL A 84 3.89 6.88 -12.14
CA VAL A 84 4.68 8.11 -12.32
C VAL A 84 4.01 9.06 -13.32
N GLN A 85 4.01 10.33 -12.97
CA GLN A 85 3.43 11.41 -13.77
C GLN A 85 4.40 11.97 -14.83
N ASN A 86 3.91 12.86 -15.69
CA ASN A 86 4.76 13.64 -16.61
C ASN A 86 4.51 15.15 -16.44
N PRO A 87 5.45 15.94 -15.91
CA PRO A 87 6.81 15.56 -15.50
C PRO A 87 6.83 14.58 -14.32
N ALA A 88 7.89 13.79 -14.24
CA ALA A 88 8.06 12.77 -13.19
C ALA A 88 8.45 13.37 -11.83
N GLU A 89 9.08 14.55 -11.84
CA GLU A 89 9.49 15.26 -10.63
C GLU A 89 8.70 16.58 -10.55
N ILE A 90 8.26 16.93 -9.35
CA ILE A 90 7.63 18.22 -9.06
C ILE A 90 8.23 18.83 -7.80
N THR A 91 8.16 20.15 -7.72
CA THR A 91 8.42 20.88 -6.48
C THR A 91 7.15 21.57 -6.04
N MET A 92 6.69 21.28 -4.83
CA MET A 92 5.52 21.87 -4.20
C MET A 92 5.93 22.65 -2.96
N ALA A 93 5.27 23.77 -2.70
CA ALA A 93 5.39 24.54 -1.48
C ALA A 93 4.05 24.58 -0.76
N GLY A 94 4.05 24.63 0.56
CA GLY A 94 2.82 24.82 1.33
C GLY A 94 3.03 24.66 2.82
N CYS A 95 1.94 24.80 3.58
CA CYS A 95 1.93 24.56 5.01
C CYS A 95 1.90 23.06 5.28
N VAL A 96 2.75 22.58 6.19
CA VAL A 96 2.68 21.23 6.71
C VAL A 96 1.55 21.16 7.73
N LEU A 97 0.40 20.61 7.31
CA LEU A 97 -0.80 20.44 8.13
C LEU A 97 -0.65 19.29 9.13
N CYS A 98 0.07 18.25 8.71
CA CYS A 98 0.39 17.08 9.50
C CYS A 98 1.81 16.61 9.14
N ALA A 99 2.56 16.15 10.14
CA ALA A 99 3.82 15.44 9.98
C ALA A 99 3.88 14.27 10.96
N GLY A 100 4.23 13.09 10.47
CA GLY A 100 4.35 11.91 11.33
C GLY A 100 4.92 10.71 10.61
N LYS A 101 5.57 9.83 11.36
CA LYS A 101 6.06 8.55 10.85
C LYS A 101 4.98 7.48 10.97
N ASN A 102 4.72 6.73 9.91
CA ASN A 102 3.80 5.60 9.90
C ASN A 102 4.43 4.38 10.59
N THR A 103 4.75 4.52 11.88
CA THR A 103 5.40 3.46 12.65
C THR A 103 4.42 2.34 12.95
N GLY A 104 4.81 1.11 12.67
CA GLY A 104 4.03 -0.07 13.01
C GLY A 104 4.51 -1.28 12.23
N TYR A 105 3.71 -2.35 12.25
CA TYR A 105 4.06 -3.60 11.57
C TYR A 105 3.29 -3.74 10.25
N PRO A 106 3.94 -4.08 9.12
CA PRO A 106 3.27 -4.37 7.86
C PRO A 106 2.17 -5.43 8.01
N PRO A 107 1.09 -5.38 7.22
CA PRO A 107 0.96 -4.66 5.95
C PRO A 107 0.39 -3.25 6.04
N PHE A 108 -0.02 -2.80 7.23
CA PHE A 108 -0.76 -1.55 7.40
C PHE A 108 0.14 -0.34 7.74
N HIS A 109 1.44 -0.61 7.87
CA HIS A 109 2.46 0.36 8.20
C HIS A 109 3.68 0.04 7.33
N ASP A 110 4.12 1.01 6.55
CA ASP A 110 5.32 0.95 5.71
C ASP A 110 6.56 1.42 6.46
N ASN A 111 6.41 2.19 7.55
CA ASN A 111 7.49 2.88 8.29
C ASN A 111 7.96 4.18 7.62
N ASP A 112 7.23 4.64 6.60
CA ASP A 112 7.48 5.90 5.91
C ASP A 112 7.19 7.11 6.80
N TRP A 113 7.91 8.20 6.56
CA TRP A 113 7.51 9.51 7.03
C TRP A 113 6.47 10.10 6.10
N THR A 114 5.36 10.56 6.65
CA THR A 114 4.19 11.02 5.90
C THR A 114 3.83 12.44 6.31
N PHE A 115 3.41 13.24 5.35
CA PHE A 115 3.11 14.66 5.53
C PHE A 115 1.90 15.07 4.69
N ASN A 116 1.12 16.01 5.20
CA ASN A 116 0.06 16.67 4.44
C ASN A 116 0.45 18.11 4.16
N LEU A 117 0.73 18.44 2.91
CA LEU A 117 1.01 19.79 2.46
C LEU A 117 -0.30 20.48 2.05
N GLY A 118 -0.57 21.68 2.54
CA GLY A 118 -1.81 22.37 2.22
C GLY A 118 -1.84 23.83 2.66
N GLY A 119 -3.04 24.31 2.95
CA GLY A 119 -3.30 25.70 3.31
C GLY A 119 -3.29 26.66 2.12
N SER A 120 -3.47 27.95 2.40
CA SER A 120 -3.51 29.02 1.39
C SER A 120 -2.17 29.25 0.69
N SER A 121 -1.08 28.70 1.24
CA SER A 121 0.27 28.76 0.70
C SER A 121 0.60 27.62 -0.27
N LEU A 122 -0.32 26.68 -0.52
CA LEU A 122 -0.10 25.57 -1.43
C LEU A 122 0.17 26.09 -2.85
N ALA A 123 1.36 25.81 -3.38
CA ALA A 123 1.81 26.30 -4.67
C ALA A 123 2.69 25.28 -5.40
N VAL A 124 2.59 25.26 -6.73
CA VAL A 124 3.52 24.52 -7.59
C VAL A 124 4.70 25.44 -7.89
N LEU A 125 5.91 25.00 -7.54
CA LEU A 125 7.15 25.74 -7.81
C LEU A 125 7.85 25.27 -9.08
N GLY A 126 7.72 23.98 -9.40
CA GLY A 126 8.47 23.39 -10.50
C GLY A 126 7.85 22.11 -11.06
N PRO A 127 8.12 21.82 -12.35
CA PRO A 127 8.96 22.61 -13.26
C PRO A 127 8.22 23.81 -13.89
N ALA A 128 8.83 24.99 -13.86
CA ALA A 128 8.23 26.29 -14.23
C ALA A 128 7.78 26.45 -15.70
N GLY A 129 8.07 25.48 -16.58
CA GLY A 129 7.65 25.46 -17.98
C GLY A 129 6.52 24.48 -18.31
N ALA A 130 6.06 23.67 -17.34
CA ALA A 130 5.09 22.61 -17.60
C ALA A 130 3.62 23.07 -17.53
N GLY A 131 3.37 24.35 -17.21
CA GLY A 131 2.00 24.90 -17.12
C GLY A 131 1.15 24.23 -16.03
N LEU A 132 1.79 23.66 -15.01
CA LEU A 132 1.11 22.95 -13.92
C LEU A 132 0.47 23.96 -12.96
N THR A 133 -0.80 23.73 -12.64
CA THR A 133 -1.51 24.39 -11.54
C THR A 133 -1.66 23.41 -10.37
N VAL A 134 -1.95 23.91 -9.18
CA VAL A 134 -2.23 23.07 -8.00
C VAL A 134 -3.37 22.09 -8.29
N ASP A 135 -4.44 22.54 -8.96
CA ASP A 135 -5.57 21.68 -9.32
C ASP A 135 -5.15 20.54 -10.27
N ILE A 136 -4.31 20.84 -11.26
CA ILE A 136 -3.76 19.81 -12.16
C ILE A 136 -2.92 18.82 -11.36
N VAL A 137 -2.04 19.30 -10.49
CA VAL A 137 -1.18 18.44 -9.66
C VAL A 137 -1.99 17.52 -8.77
N ARG A 138 -3.13 17.97 -8.26
CA ARG A 138 -3.98 17.19 -7.34
C ARG A 138 -4.93 16.21 -8.02
N THR A 139 -5.35 16.48 -9.27
CA THR A 139 -6.45 15.74 -9.90
C THR A 139 -6.09 15.00 -11.19
N ARG A 140 -4.90 15.27 -11.77
CA ARG A 140 -4.50 14.61 -13.01
C ARG A 140 -4.19 13.14 -12.76
N GLY A 141 -4.96 12.23 -13.37
CA GLY A 141 -4.64 10.80 -13.38
C GLY A 141 -3.40 10.48 -14.22
N ALA A 142 -2.53 9.61 -13.73
CA ALA A 142 -1.39 9.10 -14.49
C ALA A 142 -1.85 8.13 -15.60
N PRO A 143 -1.10 8.00 -16.72
CA PRO A 143 -1.38 6.97 -17.72
C PRO A 143 -1.43 5.57 -17.09
N GLY A 144 -2.57 4.89 -17.22
CA GLY A 144 -2.78 3.57 -16.64
C GLY A 144 -3.09 3.54 -15.13
N GLY A 145 -2.98 4.66 -14.42
CA GLY A 145 -3.19 4.75 -12.97
C GLY A 145 -4.64 4.96 -12.52
N GLY A 146 -5.53 5.34 -13.44
CA GLY A 146 -6.92 5.66 -13.10
C GLY A 146 -7.10 7.11 -12.63
N PRO A 147 -8.27 7.46 -12.08
CA PRO A 147 -8.55 8.83 -11.65
C PRO A 147 -7.78 9.19 -10.38
N ALA A 148 -7.40 10.46 -10.26
CA ALA A 148 -6.88 11.05 -9.04
C ALA A 148 -7.86 12.13 -8.55
N PHE A 149 -8.09 12.17 -7.24
CA PHE A 149 -9.03 13.10 -6.62
C PHE A 149 -8.35 13.94 -5.55
N THR A 150 -8.88 15.15 -5.39
CA THR A 150 -8.59 16.04 -4.27
C THR A 150 -8.80 15.32 -2.95
N VAL A 151 -7.83 15.47 -2.05
CA VAL A 151 -7.92 15.00 -0.66
C VAL A 151 -7.84 16.17 0.32
N ILE A 152 -8.32 15.94 1.53
CA ILE A 152 -8.25 16.85 2.68
C ILE A 152 -7.49 16.19 3.81
N ASP A 153 -6.84 17.03 4.61
CA ASP A 153 -6.30 16.63 5.90
C ASP A 153 -7.48 16.48 6.90
N PRO A 154 -7.68 15.30 7.54
CA PRO A 154 -8.86 15.07 8.38
C PRO A 154 -8.92 15.94 9.63
N ALA A 155 -7.77 16.36 10.16
CA ALA A 155 -7.70 17.14 11.39
C ALA A 155 -8.07 18.61 11.16
N SER A 156 -7.57 19.20 10.08
CA SER A 156 -7.81 20.61 9.73
C SER A 156 -9.01 20.82 8.80
N GLY A 157 -9.44 19.78 8.07
CA GLY A 157 -10.46 19.86 7.03
C GLY A 157 -10.00 20.63 5.78
N GLN A 158 -8.71 20.96 5.68
CA GLN A 158 -8.16 21.76 4.59
C GLN A 158 -7.75 20.87 3.41
N PRO A 159 -7.83 21.39 2.17
CA PRO A 159 -7.30 20.69 1.01
C PRO A 159 -5.81 20.38 1.21
N ALA A 160 -5.46 19.11 1.04
CA ALA A 160 -4.11 18.60 1.23
C ALA A 160 -3.56 18.00 -0.07
N PHE A 161 -2.24 17.89 -0.09
CA PHE A 161 -1.43 17.12 -1.02
C PHE A 161 -0.52 16.22 -0.18
N HIS A 162 -0.67 14.92 -0.36
CA HIS A 162 0.06 13.94 0.44
C HIS A 162 1.51 13.84 -0.02
N CYS A 163 2.42 13.63 0.92
CA CYS A 163 3.86 13.60 0.67
C CYS A 163 4.50 12.55 1.57
N GLU A 164 5.50 11.83 1.07
CA GLU A 164 6.19 10.77 1.82
C GLU A 164 7.73 10.82 1.66
N ILE A 165 8.46 10.60 2.77
CA ILE A 165 9.91 10.35 2.83
C ILE A 165 10.12 8.91 3.30
N GLY A 166 10.59 8.06 2.39
CA GLY A 166 10.75 6.62 2.58
C GLY A 166 10.22 5.88 1.34
N SER A 167 10.61 4.62 1.15
CA SER A 167 11.63 4.25 0.16
C SER A 167 11.15 3.74 -1.20
N ARG A 168 11.91 4.11 -2.25
CA ARG A 168 12.13 3.39 -3.51
C ARG A 168 11.01 2.42 -3.92
N ILE A 169 9.84 2.91 -4.30
CA ILE A 169 8.72 2.06 -4.78
C ILE A 169 8.56 0.82 -3.86
N GLY A 170 8.25 1.07 -2.59
CA GLY A 170 7.98 0.07 -1.58
C GLY A 170 9.12 -0.12 -0.59
N ASP A 171 8.87 0.28 0.66
CA ASP A 171 9.72 -0.03 1.80
C ASP A 171 10.06 -1.51 1.90
N TYR A 172 11.30 -1.82 2.33
CA TYR A 172 11.77 -3.20 2.38
C TYR A 172 10.88 -4.02 3.31
N ALA A 173 10.33 -3.43 4.38
CA ALA A 173 9.34 -4.05 5.26
C ALA A 173 8.06 -4.43 4.51
N ALA A 174 7.51 -3.53 3.71
CA ALA A 174 6.27 -3.80 3.00
C ALA A 174 6.47 -4.76 1.82
N VAL A 175 7.57 -4.62 1.08
CA VAL A 175 8.01 -5.55 0.02
C VAL A 175 8.30 -6.93 0.59
N GLY A 176 9.03 -6.99 1.71
CA GLY A 176 9.34 -8.19 2.44
C GLY A 176 8.08 -8.87 2.98
N GLY A 177 7.16 -8.10 3.55
CA GLY A 177 5.86 -8.58 4.01
C GLY A 177 5.01 -9.16 2.88
N ALA A 178 4.88 -8.44 1.77
CA ALA A 178 4.17 -8.90 0.58
C ALA A 178 4.76 -10.21 0.03
N ALA A 179 6.07 -10.24 -0.24
CA ALA A 179 6.75 -11.43 -0.77
C ALA A 179 6.74 -12.61 0.22
N GLY A 180 7.00 -12.32 1.50
CA GLY A 180 6.97 -13.29 2.59
C GLY A 180 5.59 -13.91 2.77
N SER A 181 4.52 -13.11 2.66
CA SER A 181 3.15 -13.59 2.78
C SER A 181 2.77 -14.58 1.68
N VAL A 182 3.18 -14.32 0.43
CA VAL A 182 2.95 -15.23 -0.69
C VAL A 182 3.76 -16.52 -0.52
N ALA A 183 5.05 -16.39 -0.22
CA ALA A 183 5.93 -17.55 -0.01
C ALA A 183 5.46 -18.43 1.16
N GLY A 184 5.07 -17.79 2.26
CA GLY A 184 4.51 -18.43 3.44
C GLY A 184 3.19 -19.13 3.16
N ALA A 185 2.28 -18.51 2.41
CA ALA A 185 1.01 -19.12 2.04
C ALA A 185 1.20 -20.38 1.18
N ILE A 186 2.12 -20.34 0.22
CA ILE A 186 2.46 -21.49 -0.62
C ILE A 186 3.09 -22.61 0.22
N ALA A 187 4.06 -22.28 1.08
CA ALA A 187 4.71 -23.26 1.95
C ALA A 187 3.73 -23.90 2.94
N GLY A 188 2.86 -23.10 3.54
CA GLY A 188 1.82 -23.55 4.44
C GLY A 188 0.78 -24.44 3.77
N ALA A 189 0.35 -24.10 2.56
CA ALA A 189 -0.50 -24.96 1.74
C ALA A 189 0.15 -26.33 1.47
N ALA A 190 1.44 -26.34 1.11
CA ALA A 190 2.19 -27.56 0.85
C ALA A 190 2.32 -28.45 2.10
N ILE A 191 2.60 -27.86 3.27
CA ILE A 191 2.66 -28.58 4.56
C ILE A 191 1.29 -29.18 4.90
N GLY A 192 0.22 -28.40 4.75
CA GLY A 192 -1.15 -28.86 4.98
C GLY A 192 -1.52 -30.06 4.09
N ALA A 193 -1.12 -30.03 2.82
CA ALA A 193 -1.30 -31.14 1.89
C ALA A 193 -0.47 -32.38 2.30
N ALA A 194 0.78 -32.21 2.75
CA ALA A 194 1.68 -33.31 3.13
C ALA A 194 1.20 -34.06 4.39
N ILE A 195 0.80 -33.33 5.44
CA ILE A 195 0.13 -33.90 6.63
C ILE A 195 -1.12 -34.67 6.17
N CYS A 196 -1.78 -34.11 5.17
CA CYS A 196 -2.97 -34.62 4.52
C CYS A 196 -2.78 -36.10 4.09
N VAL A 197 -1.86 -36.25 3.14
CA VAL A 197 -1.43 -37.51 2.51
C VAL A 197 -0.95 -38.53 3.53
N ALA A 198 -0.15 -38.11 4.52
CA ALA A 198 0.34 -38.99 5.58
C ALA A 198 -0.81 -39.61 6.40
N ALA A 199 -1.83 -38.81 6.75
CA ALA A 199 -3.01 -39.29 7.47
C ALA A 199 -3.92 -40.20 6.62
N GLY A 200 -4.05 -39.91 5.31
CA GLY A 200 -4.80 -40.74 4.37
C GLY A 200 -4.18 -42.13 4.15
N LEU A 201 -2.85 -42.18 4.04
CA LEU A 201 -2.10 -43.44 3.96
C LEU A 201 -2.24 -44.27 5.24
N ALA A 202 -2.26 -43.63 6.42
CA ALA A 202 -2.38 -44.30 7.71
C ALA A 202 -3.78 -44.91 7.98
N THR A 203 -4.81 -44.51 7.24
CA THR A 203 -6.23 -44.84 7.53
C THR A 203 -6.91 -45.74 6.50
N PHE A 204 -6.14 -46.41 5.62
CA PHE A 204 -6.60 -47.46 4.70
C PHE A 204 -7.89 -47.12 3.92
N GLY A 205 -7.99 -45.93 3.33
CA GLY A 205 -9.02 -45.60 2.33
C GLY A 205 -10.41 -45.19 2.86
N ILE A 206 -10.86 -45.70 4.01
CA ILE A 206 -12.11 -45.20 4.65
C ILE A 206 -11.85 -43.83 5.31
N GLY A 207 -10.64 -43.64 5.84
CA GLY A 207 -10.18 -42.33 6.24
C GLY A 207 -9.87 -41.40 5.07
N ALA A 208 -9.70 -41.88 3.84
CA ALA A 208 -9.39 -41.02 2.68
C ALA A 208 -10.48 -39.97 2.39
N LEU A 209 -11.74 -40.28 2.71
CA LEU A 209 -12.87 -39.38 2.50
C LEU A 209 -12.91 -38.23 3.53
N VAL A 210 -12.72 -38.55 4.81
CA VAL A 210 -12.59 -37.58 5.91
C VAL A 210 -11.27 -36.80 5.76
N CYS A 211 -10.24 -37.50 5.31
CA CYS A 211 -8.94 -36.96 4.93
C CYS A 211 -9.10 -35.92 3.82
N LEU A 212 -9.91 -36.09 2.77
CA LEU A 212 -10.08 -35.03 1.75
C LEU A 212 -10.68 -33.72 2.31
N ILE A 213 -11.64 -33.79 3.22
CA ILE A 213 -12.18 -32.60 3.90
C ILE A 213 -11.13 -31.99 4.82
N ILE A 214 -10.42 -32.81 5.58
CA ILE A 214 -9.32 -32.38 6.44
C ILE A 214 -8.15 -31.81 5.61
N VAL A 215 -7.82 -32.38 4.45
CA VAL A 215 -6.78 -31.94 3.51
C VAL A 215 -7.11 -30.51 3.10
N ALA A 216 -8.32 -30.31 2.58
CA ALA A 216 -8.69 -29.02 2.06
C ALA A 216 -8.71 -27.97 3.21
N ALA A 217 -9.19 -28.34 4.40
CA ALA A 217 -9.17 -27.47 5.57
C ALA A 217 -7.74 -27.17 6.06
N MET A 218 -6.86 -28.18 6.08
CA MET A 218 -5.46 -28.04 6.48
C MET A 218 -4.64 -27.27 5.45
N ILE A 219 -4.97 -27.34 4.16
CA ILE A 219 -4.39 -26.50 3.12
C ILE A 219 -4.83 -25.05 3.34
N ALA A 220 -6.11 -24.80 3.59
CA ALA A 220 -6.61 -23.45 3.83
C ALA A 220 -6.00 -22.83 5.12
N VAL A 221 -6.01 -23.59 6.23
CA VAL A 221 -5.41 -23.18 7.51
C VAL A 221 -3.90 -23.03 7.36
N GLY A 222 -3.23 -23.97 6.69
CA GLY A 222 -1.82 -23.93 6.41
C GLY A 222 -1.44 -22.71 5.57
N ALA A 223 -2.18 -22.43 4.49
CA ALA A 223 -1.96 -21.25 3.66
C ALA A 223 -2.16 -19.95 4.44
N PHE A 224 -3.20 -19.87 5.25
CA PHE A 224 -3.45 -18.68 6.07
C PHE A 224 -2.35 -18.48 7.13
N ALA A 225 -2.05 -19.51 7.92
CA ALA A 225 -1.04 -19.46 8.97
C ALA A 225 0.35 -19.22 8.38
N GLY A 226 0.68 -19.92 7.29
CA GLY A 226 1.92 -19.75 6.55
C GLY A 226 2.04 -18.34 5.99
N GLY A 227 1.00 -17.79 5.37
CA GLY A 227 1.01 -16.42 4.85
C GLY A 227 1.12 -15.36 5.94
N ALA A 228 0.45 -15.55 7.08
CA ALA A 228 0.61 -14.66 8.23
C ALA A 228 2.03 -14.69 8.80
N VAL A 229 2.59 -15.89 9.01
CA VAL A 229 3.97 -16.06 9.51
C VAL A 229 4.99 -15.52 8.50
N GLY A 230 4.78 -15.80 7.21
CA GLY A 230 5.62 -15.33 6.14
C GLY A 230 5.61 -13.81 6.00
N ASN A 231 4.43 -13.18 6.11
CA ASN A 231 4.30 -11.73 6.19
C ASN A 231 5.16 -11.20 7.34
N SER A 232 5.00 -11.78 8.53
CA SER A 232 5.76 -11.33 9.71
C SER A 232 7.27 -11.47 9.53
N ILE A 233 7.75 -12.63 9.07
CA ILE A 233 9.20 -12.83 8.88
C ILE A 233 9.74 -11.87 7.82
N GLY A 234 9.07 -11.77 6.67
CA GLY A 234 9.48 -10.90 5.58
C GLY A 234 9.45 -9.42 5.97
N ALA A 235 8.38 -8.99 6.62
CA ALA A 235 8.22 -7.65 7.16
C ALA A 235 9.29 -7.32 8.21
N GLY A 236 9.58 -8.25 9.13
CA GLY A 236 10.59 -8.05 10.16
C GLY A 236 12.00 -7.91 9.58
N ILE A 237 12.36 -8.71 8.57
CA ILE A 237 13.65 -8.59 7.87
C ILE A 237 13.72 -7.26 7.13
N GLY A 238 12.64 -6.89 6.44
CA GLY A 238 12.56 -5.62 5.73
C GLY A 238 12.64 -4.42 6.66
N TRP A 239 11.95 -4.45 7.80
CA TRP A 239 11.99 -3.39 8.81
C TRP A 239 13.39 -3.17 9.37
N ILE A 240 14.18 -4.23 9.56
CA ILE A 240 15.59 -4.08 9.93
C ILE A 240 16.38 -3.37 8.81
N ALA A 241 16.10 -3.69 7.54
CA ALA A 241 16.74 -3.03 6.41
C ALA A 241 16.32 -1.56 6.30
N ASP A 242 15.05 -1.26 6.54
CA ASP A 242 14.51 0.11 6.59
C ASP A 242 15.18 0.88 7.72
N GLU A 243 15.23 0.36 8.95
CA GLU A 243 15.85 1.05 10.10
C GLU A 243 17.36 1.29 9.89
N VAL A 244 18.06 0.41 9.18
CA VAL A 244 19.48 0.60 8.80
C VAL A 244 19.64 1.66 7.70
N GLN A 245 18.65 1.83 6.82
CA GLN A 245 18.65 2.85 5.77
C GLN A 245 18.06 4.18 6.22
N ASP A 246 17.21 4.19 7.25
CA ASP A 246 16.55 5.35 7.86
C ASP A 246 17.48 6.13 8.81
N LEU A 247 18.78 5.84 8.78
CA LEU A 247 19.86 6.63 9.41
C LEU A 247 19.98 8.08 8.89
N ASP A 248 19.01 8.54 8.10
CA ASP A 248 18.97 9.90 7.58
C ASP A 248 18.16 10.86 8.46
N GLU A 249 17.30 10.40 9.39
CA GLU A 249 16.47 11.24 10.30
C GLU A 249 15.70 12.39 9.59
N ARG A 250 15.61 12.36 8.25
CA ARG A 250 15.23 13.52 7.42
C ARG A 250 13.79 13.97 7.67
N GLY A 251 12.93 13.04 8.05
CA GLY A 251 11.55 13.34 8.41
C GLY A 251 11.40 14.07 9.75
N GLU A 252 12.34 13.91 10.69
CA GLU A 252 12.29 14.57 12.00
C GLU A 252 12.45 16.09 11.90
N ALA A 253 13.13 16.57 10.86
CA ALA A 253 13.30 17.99 10.59
C ALA A 253 12.00 18.66 10.07
N ILE A 254 10.97 17.88 9.71
CA ILE A 254 9.71 18.39 9.19
C ILE A 254 8.69 18.48 10.32
N SER A 255 8.23 19.69 10.59
CA SER A 255 7.26 19.98 11.64
C SER A 255 5.96 20.52 11.06
N ALA A 256 4.84 20.05 11.61
CA ALA A 256 3.55 20.68 11.39
C ALA A 256 3.57 22.16 11.80
N GLY A 257 2.83 23.00 11.09
CA GLY A 257 2.80 24.46 11.29
C GLY A 257 3.91 25.24 10.59
N CYS A 258 4.76 24.56 9.82
CA CYS A 258 5.82 25.19 9.02
C CYS A 258 5.47 25.22 7.52
N ILE A 259 5.90 26.27 6.84
CA ILE A 259 5.87 26.38 5.38
C ILE A 259 7.16 25.78 4.84
N MET A 260 7.04 24.80 3.97
CA MET A 260 8.17 24.05 3.42
C MET A 260 8.01 23.79 1.93
N ASN A 261 9.15 23.64 1.25
CA ASN A 261 9.22 23.18 -0.13
C ASN A 261 9.64 21.71 -0.17
N PHE A 262 8.93 20.92 -0.96
CA PHE A 262 9.20 19.51 -1.20
C PHE A 262 9.45 19.28 -2.68
N THR A 263 10.59 18.67 -3.00
CA THR A 263 10.88 18.17 -4.36
C THR A 263 10.96 16.66 -4.29
N GLY A 264 10.24 16.00 -5.19
CA GLY A 264 10.25 14.55 -5.30
C GLY A 264 9.46 14.07 -6.49
N ARG A 265 9.21 12.76 -6.52
CA ARG A 265 8.53 12.11 -7.62
C ARG A 265 7.03 12.35 -7.54
N TRP A 266 6.45 12.93 -8.58
CA TRP A 266 5.01 13.05 -8.69
C TRP A 266 4.41 11.74 -9.15
N ILE A 267 3.53 11.18 -8.34
CA ILE A 267 2.86 9.93 -8.65
C ILE A 267 1.34 10.03 -8.42
N THR A 268 0.60 9.15 -9.09
CA THR A 268 -0.75 8.78 -8.71
C THR A 268 -0.69 7.46 -7.96
N ASP A 269 -1.23 7.44 -6.76
CA ASP A 269 -1.53 6.20 -6.05
C ASP A 269 -2.94 5.75 -6.42
N SER A 270 -3.04 4.68 -7.21
CA SER A 270 -4.32 4.10 -7.62
C SER A 270 -5.05 3.37 -6.50
N SER A 271 -4.35 2.99 -5.42
CA SER A 271 -4.91 2.31 -4.25
C SER A 271 -5.62 3.29 -3.32
N HIS A 272 -5.19 4.55 -3.32
CA HIS A 272 -5.82 5.65 -2.57
C HIS A 272 -6.46 6.72 -3.48
N GLN A 273 -6.43 6.53 -4.80
CA GLN A 273 -7.00 7.40 -5.83
C GLN A 273 -6.67 8.89 -5.69
N HIS A 274 -5.44 9.21 -5.32
CA HIS A 274 -4.98 10.60 -5.27
C HIS A 274 -3.53 10.73 -5.73
N ASN A 275 -3.11 11.97 -5.91
CA ASN A 275 -1.75 12.30 -6.27
C ASN A 275 -0.94 12.69 -5.03
N GLU A 276 0.34 12.35 -5.06
CA GLU A 276 1.27 12.55 -3.95
C GLU A 276 2.70 12.79 -4.45
N ILE A 277 3.57 13.24 -3.54
CA ILE A 277 5.01 13.24 -3.73
C ILE A 277 5.60 12.03 -3.02
N HIS A 278 6.18 11.13 -3.79
CA HIS A 278 7.00 10.02 -3.29
C HIS A 278 8.47 10.31 -3.45
N ASP A 279 9.30 9.57 -2.70
CA ASP A 279 10.76 9.68 -2.78
C ASP A 279 11.21 11.15 -2.70
N ILE A 280 10.77 11.89 -1.66
CA ILE A 280 11.18 13.29 -1.48
C ILE A 280 12.71 13.36 -1.46
N ALA A 281 13.26 13.96 -2.51
CA ALA A 281 14.69 14.12 -2.72
C ALA A 281 15.24 15.32 -1.94
N SER A 282 14.39 16.34 -1.71
CA SER A 282 14.75 17.51 -0.91
C SER A 282 13.54 18.10 -0.20
N ALA A 283 13.71 18.45 1.07
CA ALA A 283 12.80 19.30 1.82
C ALA A 283 13.55 20.57 2.28
N GLN A 284 12.91 21.74 2.15
CA GLN A 284 13.50 23.01 2.58
C GLN A 284 12.51 23.77 3.45
N LEU A 285 12.92 24.14 4.66
CA LEU A 285 12.15 25.01 5.53
C LEU A 285 12.19 26.45 4.99
N ILE A 286 11.01 27.07 4.88
CA ILE A 286 10.90 28.51 4.58
C ILE A 286 10.69 29.28 5.88
N GLU A 287 9.65 28.92 6.64
CA GLU A 287 9.27 29.61 7.88
C GLU A 287 8.40 28.69 8.76
N CYS A 288 8.49 28.82 10.08
CA CYS A 288 7.55 28.21 11.02
C CYS A 288 6.80 29.31 11.77
N ASN A 289 5.48 29.42 11.56
CA ASN A 289 4.65 30.46 12.18
C ASN A 289 3.20 30.03 12.45
N ASP A 290 2.96 28.73 12.64
CA ASP A 290 1.62 28.15 12.78
C ASP A 290 0.71 28.52 11.59
N CYS A 291 1.17 28.18 10.40
CA CYS A 291 0.43 28.38 9.16
C CYS A 291 -0.89 27.58 9.08
N VAL A 292 -1.21 26.77 10.08
CA VAL A 292 -2.46 26.00 10.18
C VAL A 292 -3.60 26.89 10.69
N THR A 293 -3.32 27.80 11.64
CA THR A 293 -4.32 28.70 12.26
C THR A 293 -4.17 30.16 11.85
N ALA A 294 -2.97 30.59 11.42
CA ALA A 294 -2.68 31.98 11.14
C ALA A 294 -3.18 32.43 9.76
N THR A 295 -4.04 33.44 9.76
CA THR A 295 -4.42 34.30 8.62
C THR A 295 -3.29 35.26 8.17
N GLY A 296 -2.03 34.92 8.47
CA GLY A 296 -0.84 35.73 8.20
C GLY A 296 -0.52 35.78 6.71
N SER A 297 -0.84 36.90 6.08
CA SER A 297 -0.66 37.22 4.66
C SER A 297 0.80 37.40 4.20
N SER A 298 1.76 36.68 4.79
CA SER A 298 3.20 36.77 4.45
C SER A 298 3.79 35.42 4.06
N SER A 299 3.57 34.94 2.84
CA SER A 299 4.35 33.77 2.39
C SER A 299 4.42 33.56 0.88
N SER A 300 3.43 33.98 0.09
CA SER A 300 3.45 33.78 -1.37
C SER A 300 4.67 34.44 -2.06
N GLY A 301 5.11 35.61 -1.59
CA GLY A 301 6.32 36.28 -2.09
C GLY A 301 7.64 35.59 -1.65
N LEU A 302 7.66 34.98 -0.47
CA LEU A 302 8.84 34.28 0.09
C LEU A 302 9.01 32.89 -0.55
N ILE A 303 7.90 32.19 -0.77
CA ILE A 303 7.83 30.91 -1.49
C ILE A 303 8.41 31.04 -2.91
N ALA A 304 8.02 32.10 -3.63
CA ALA A 304 8.56 32.38 -4.96
C ALA A 304 10.07 32.77 -4.93
N ALA A 305 10.52 33.48 -3.91
CA ALA A 305 11.93 33.91 -3.79
C ALA A 305 12.88 32.75 -3.44
N VAL A 306 12.46 31.83 -2.57
CA VAL A 306 13.26 30.66 -2.16
C VAL A 306 13.22 29.57 -3.23
N GLY A 307 12.05 29.35 -3.86
CA GLY A 307 11.85 28.32 -4.89
C GLY A 307 12.56 28.58 -6.23
N ILE A 308 12.88 29.85 -6.54
CA ILE A 308 13.48 30.26 -7.82
C ILE A 308 14.98 30.63 -7.66
N GLY A 309 15.52 30.69 -6.44
CA GLY A 309 16.86 31.26 -6.21
C GLY A 309 17.69 30.67 -5.09
N ARG A 310 18.50 29.66 -5.40
CA ARG A 310 19.90 29.46 -4.92
C ARG A 310 20.57 28.41 -5.84
N HIS A 311 21.77 28.62 -6.40
CA HIS A 311 23.06 28.73 -5.70
C HIS A 311 24.14 29.41 -6.58
N PRO A 312 25.17 30.13 -6.06
CA PRO A 312 26.50 29.50 -5.96
C PRO A 312 27.48 30.00 -4.86
N THR A 313 27.14 30.89 -3.91
CA THR A 313 28.17 31.50 -3.03
C THR A 313 28.31 30.94 -1.62
N GLY A 314 27.53 29.91 -1.23
CA GLY A 314 27.79 29.13 0.00
C GLY A 314 27.97 29.95 1.28
N ARG A 315 27.17 31.02 1.48
CA ARG A 315 27.16 31.76 2.75
C ARG A 315 25.73 31.98 3.21
N ASP A 316 25.41 31.34 4.33
CA ASP A 316 24.28 31.68 5.19
C ASP A 316 24.38 33.11 5.72
N PRO A 317 23.23 33.75 5.99
CA PRO A 317 22.97 34.44 7.24
C PRO A 317 22.22 33.54 8.24
#